data_AF-A0A3M1EX73-F1
#
_entry.id   AF-A0A3M1EX73-F1
#
_cell.length_a   1.000
_cell.length_b   1.000
_cell.length_c   1.000
_cell.angle_alpha   90.00
_cell.angle_beta   90.00
_cell.angle_gamma   90.00
#
_symmetry.space_group_name_H-M   'P 1'
#
loop_
_entity.id
_entity.type
_entity.pdbx_description
1 polymer ?
#
loop_
_entity_poly.entity_id
_entity_poly.type
_entity_poly.pdbx_seq_one_letter_code
_entity_poly.pdbx_strand_id
1 'polypeptide(L)'
;LPARELRQAALQDFWSNLERFRLPYFTPWNAQTAICGRMKLSTLPFAVAAGRDRFWEAVGSFKGAILAGDELYLTFRDLLKIFDIRQCANLLPIAELSLPSDSANDLLLRNNILYVSAGTGGLRIIDVREPRNPTEVRKVDVVYAAGIDTYRSFLYLAGWKDGLRIYDAAENGRPEPLDRISLDGPVKDVVVRGDYAFAVIDGVGVSILDLSNPRKPFVAAKYPAPNVVRIALAGNLLAVLEADRTGILHLVDIVNPAKPSRVTTMRSREFSGPRDIAATRTHLYIVSSADRGGYAHSDLKVLQITDPKNPRIVGAVALSSPETVTVGRGFAYVSGMELVTVDITAFQ
;
A
#
# COMPACT_ATOMS: atom_id res chain seq x y z
N LEU A 1 34.65 -34.01 19.48
CA LEU A 1 33.30 -34.20 18.92
C LEU A 1 33.16 -33.33 17.68
N PRO A 2 32.71 -33.84 16.52
CA PRO A 2 32.72 -33.08 15.27
C PRO A 2 31.64 -31.99 15.27
N ALA A 3 31.92 -30.90 14.56
CA ALA A 3 31.19 -29.61 14.52
C ALA A 3 29.73 -29.64 14.02
N ARG A 4 29.06 -30.80 13.99
CA ARG A 4 27.63 -30.94 13.67
C ARG A 4 26.72 -30.88 14.90
N GLU A 5 27.21 -31.23 16.09
CA GLU A 5 26.37 -31.25 17.31
C GLU A 5 26.29 -29.88 18.01
N LEU A 6 27.25 -28.98 17.77
CA LEU A 6 27.25 -27.62 18.35
C LEU A 6 26.21 -26.66 17.74
N ARG A 7 25.59 -27.00 16.60
CA ARG A 7 24.51 -26.19 16.00
C ARG A 7 23.10 -26.51 16.52
N GLN A 8 22.87 -27.71 17.07
CA GLN A 8 21.56 -28.06 17.63
C GLN A 8 21.41 -27.58 19.08
N ALA A 9 22.49 -27.58 19.88
CA ALA A 9 22.46 -27.05 21.25
C ALA A 9 22.21 -25.53 21.30
N ALA A 10 22.77 -24.75 20.35
CA ALA A 10 22.60 -23.30 20.31
C ALA A 10 21.19 -22.83 19.88
N LEU A 11 20.41 -23.68 19.21
CA LEU A 11 19.03 -23.37 18.81
C LEU A 11 18.00 -23.73 19.89
N GLN A 12 18.26 -24.74 20.72
CA GLN A 12 17.41 -25.03 21.88
C GLN A 12 17.59 -23.98 22.99
N ASP A 13 18.81 -23.47 23.18
CA ASP A 13 19.09 -22.41 24.18
C ASP A 13 18.50 -21.04 23.83
N PHE A 14 18.16 -20.79 22.56
CA PHE A 14 17.51 -19.53 22.16
C PHE A 14 16.04 -19.49 22.57
N TRP A 15 15.35 -20.64 22.54
CA TRP A 15 13.94 -20.74 22.94
C TRP A 15 13.76 -20.88 24.45
N SER A 16 14.67 -21.55 25.16
CA SER A 16 14.60 -21.71 26.62
C SER A 16 14.91 -20.43 27.40
N ASN A 17 15.70 -19.51 26.84
CA ASN A 17 16.04 -18.24 27.51
C ASN A 17 14.97 -17.14 27.38
N LEU A 18 13.99 -17.29 26.49
CA LEU A 18 12.85 -16.37 26.36
C LEU A 18 11.82 -16.54 27.49
N GLU A 19 11.79 -17.69 28.19
CA GLU A 19 10.88 -17.90 29.32
C GLU A 19 11.29 -17.14 30.60
N ARG A 20 12.54 -16.66 30.70
CA ARG A 20 13.05 -15.96 31.89
C ARG A 20 12.71 -14.47 31.97
N PHE A 21 12.14 -13.89 30.91
CA PHE A 21 11.67 -12.49 30.90
C PHE A 21 10.15 -12.41 30.75
N ARG A 22 9.42 -13.08 31.64
CA ARG A 22 8.00 -12.76 31.88
C ARG A 22 7.90 -11.46 32.65
N LEU A 23 7.83 -10.34 31.93
CA LEU A 23 7.20 -9.13 32.48
C LEU A 23 5.69 -9.45 32.65
N PRO A 24 5.10 -9.21 33.83
CA PRO A 24 3.68 -9.43 34.02
C PRO A 24 2.90 -8.39 33.20
N TYR A 25 1.84 -8.83 32.52
CA TYR A 25 0.94 -8.04 31.64
C TYR A 25 1.34 -7.87 30.17
N PHE A 26 1.71 -8.94 29.46
CA PHE A 26 1.53 -8.98 28.00
C PHE A 26 1.27 -10.43 27.57
N THR A 27 0.05 -10.75 27.16
CA THR A 27 -0.15 -11.89 26.26
C THR A 27 0.41 -11.46 24.90
N PRO A 28 1.49 -12.05 24.40
CA PRO A 28 2.01 -11.68 23.09
C PRO A 28 0.92 -11.94 22.05
N TRP A 29 0.69 -10.96 21.18
CA TRP A 29 -0.17 -11.13 20.03
C TRP A 29 0.35 -12.32 19.23
N ASN A 30 -0.39 -13.42 19.23
CA ASN A 30 0.02 -14.62 18.53
C ASN A 30 -0.32 -14.45 17.05
N ALA A 31 0.72 -14.21 16.25
CA ALA A 31 0.63 -13.99 14.81
C ALA A 31 -0.10 -15.12 14.06
N GLN A 32 -0.07 -16.36 14.57
CA GLN A 32 -0.78 -17.49 13.96
C GLN A 32 -2.28 -17.47 14.27
N THR A 33 -2.70 -16.98 15.44
CA THR A 33 -4.13 -16.83 15.78
C THR A 33 -4.72 -15.54 15.25
N ALA A 34 -3.89 -14.56 14.88
CA ALA A 34 -4.34 -13.31 14.29
C ALA A 34 -4.73 -13.44 12.81
N ILE A 35 -4.21 -14.45 12.09
CA ILE A 35 -4.68 -14.74 10.74
C ILE A 35 -6.07 -15.34 10.86
N CYS A 36 -7.06 -14.57 10.44
CA CYS A 36 -8.45 -14.98 10.50
C CYS A 36 -8.90 -15.63 9.18
N GLY A 37 -8.33 -15.24 8.03
CA GLY A 37 -8.58 -15.90 6.74
C GLY A 37 -7.38 -15.87 5.80
N ARG A 38 -7.27 -16.89 4.95
CA ARG A 38 -6.24 -17.00 3.92
C ARG A 38 -6.80 -17.66 2.67
N MET A 39 -6.51 -17.07 1.51
CA MET A 39 -6.89 -17.60 0.21
C MET A 39 -5.70 -17.54 -0.74
N LYS A 40 -5.39 -18.66 -1.40
CA LYS A 40 -4.46 -18.66 -2.52
C LYS A 40 -5.15 -18.04 -3.73
N LEU A 41 -4.56 -17.02 -4.31
CA LEU A 41 -5.13 -16.40 -5.49
C LEU A 41 -5.00 -17.32 -6.72
N SER A 42 -3.98 -18.19 -6.75
CA SER A 42 -3.77 -19.24 -7.76
C SER A 42 -4.83 -20.34 -7.81
N THR A 43 -5.70 -20.45 -6.80
CA THR A 43 -6.76 -21.48 -6.75
C THR A 43 -8.12 -20.94 -7.15
N LEU A 44 -8.23 -19.65 -7.49
CA LEU A 44 -9.47 -19.08 -8.00
C LEU A 44 -9.73 -19.62 -9.40
N PRO A 45 -10.95 -20.08 -9.75
CA PRO A 45 -11.26 -20.54 -11.09
C PRO A 45 -11.10 -19.37 -12.07
N PHE A 46 -9.99 -19.38 -12.81
CA PHE A 46 -9.61 -18.33 -13.74
C PHE A 46 -10.34 -18.50 -15.07
N ALA A 47 -11.02 -17.45 -15.54
CA ALA A 47 -11.37 -17.37 -16.95
C ALA A 47 -10.14 -16.89 -17.74
N VAL A 48 -9.68 -17.77 -18.63
CA VAL A 48 -8.48 -17.65 -19.44
C VAL A 48 -8.59 -16.55 -20.50
N ALA A 49 -7.58 -15.68 -20.56
CA ALA A 49 -6.93 -15.20 -21.78
C ALA A 49 -5.55 -14.66 -21.36
N ALA A 50 -4.38 -15.11 -21.78
CA ALA A 50 -3.97 -15.90 -22.93
C ALA A 50 -2.81 -16.84 -22.50
N GLY A 51 -2.62 -17.93 -23.26
CA GLY A 51 -1.62 -18.95 -22.96
C GLY A 51 -0.21 -18.41 -22.76
N ARG A 52 0.46 -18.90 -21.70
CA ARG A 52 1.88 -19.27 -21.67
C ARG A 52 2.17 -20.05 -20.38
N ASP A 53 2.71 -21.24 -20.57
CA ASP A 53 3.26 -22.14 -19.55
C ASP A 53 4.48 -21.52 -18.86
N ARG A 54 4.29 -20.61 -17.89
CA ARG A 54 5.32 -20.22 -16.91
C ARG A 54 4.68 -19.84 -15.58
N PHE A 55 4.14 -20.84 -14.88
CA PHE A 55 3.51 -20.69 -13.55
C PHE A 55 4.47 -20.13 -12.48
N TRP A 56 5.80 -20.14 -12.73
CA TRP A 56 6.83 -19.71 -11.78
C TRP A 56 7.50 -18.36 -12.09
N GLU A 57 7.23 -17.75 -13.27
CA GLU A 57 7.66 -16.37 -13.59
C GLU A 57 6.52 -15.34 -13.44
N ALA A 58 5.35 -15.78 -12.94
CA ALA A 58 4.09 -15.02 -12.93
C ALA A 58 3.71 -14.46 -11.54
N VAL A 59 4.66 -13.94 -10.76
CA VAL A 59 4.33 -13.10 -9.58
C VAL A 59 4.02 -11.67 -10.08
N GLY A 60 2.77 -11.43 -10.44
CA GLY A 60 2.28 -10.09 -10.78
C GLY A 60 2.26 -9.18 -9.57
N SER A 61 2.55 -7.89 -9.76
CA SER A 61 2.51 -6.90 -8.68
C SER A 61 1.05 -6.61 -8.30
N PHE A 62 0.72 -6.78 -7.03
CA PHE A 62 -0.47 -6.20 -6.42
C PHE A 62 -0.08 -4.83 -5.91
N LYS A 63 -0.83 -3.78 -6.25
CA LYS A 63 -0.44 -2.43 -5.85
C LYS A 63 -1.59 -1.55 -5.39
N GLY A 64 -2.83 -1.88 -5.75
CA GLY A 64 -4.02 -1.17 -5.30
C GLY A 64 -4.99 -2.09 -4.57
N ALA A 65 -5.36 -1.72 -3.35
CA ALA A 65 -6.41 -2.36 -2.56
C ALA A 65 -7.23 -1.29 -1.84
N ILE A 66 -8.56 -1.30 -2.01
CA ILE A 66 -9.45 -0.35 -1.34
C ILE A 66 -10.70 -1.05 -0.81
N LEU A 67 -11.19 -0.56 0.32
CA LEU A 67 -12.39 -1.06 0.99
C LEU A 67 -13.59 -0.16 0.68
N ALA A 68 -14.75 -0.76 0.44
CA ALA A 68 -16.02 -0.05 0.34
C ALA A 68 -17.11 -0.83 1.06
N GLY A 69 -17.51 -0.38 2.24
CA GLY A 69 -18.49 -1.11 3.05
C GLY A 69 -18.03 -2.55 3.33
N ASP A 70 -18.76 -3.52 2.78
CA ASP A 70 -18.54 -4.96 2.92
C ASP A 70 -17.70 -5.56 1.77
N GLU A 71 -17.08 -4.72 0.93
CA GLU A 71 -16.31 -5.12 -0.24
C GLU A 71 -14.82 -4.75 -0.13
N LEU A 72 -13.97 -5.62 -0.67
CA LEU A 72 -12.57 -5.36 -0.97
C LEU A 72 -12.36 -5.40 -2.48
N TYR A 73 -11.91 -4.28 -3.04
CA TYR A 73 -11.48 -4.15 -4.42
C TYR A 73 -9.97 -4.32 -4.47
N LEU A 74 -9.50 -5.23 -5.31
CA LEU A 74 -8.10 -5.58 -5.42
C LEU A 74 -7.67 -5.62 -6.89
N THR A 75 -6.58 -4.94 -7.21
CA THR A 75 -5.96 -5.08 -8.52
C THR A 75 -4.95 -6.22 -8.54
N PHE A 76 -4.99 -7.00 -9.61
CA PHE A 76 -4.03 -8.07 -9.88
C PHE A 76 -3.67 -8.08 -11.36
N ARG A 77 -2.45 -7.64 -11.69
CA ARG A 77 -1.98 -7.50 -13.09
C ARG A 77 -2.96 -6.63 -13.90
N ASP A 78 -3.70 -7.27 -14.78
CA ASP A 78 -4.70 -6.76 -15.70
C ASP A 78 -6.13 -7.15 -15.28
N LEU A 79 -6.35 -7.41 -13.99
CA LEU A 79 -7.66 -7.73 -13.43
C LEU A 79 -8.01 -6.81 -12.26
N LEU A 80 -9.28 -6.48 -12.16
CA LEU A 80 -9.93 -6.07 -10.91
C LEU A 80 -10.69 -7.27 -10.35
N LYS A 81 -10.44 -7.62 -9.09
CA LYS A 81 -11.25 -8.57 -8.32
C LYS A 81 -11.97 -7.86 -7.18
N ILE A 82 -13.22 -8.25 -6.95
CA ILE A 82 -14.04 -7.73 -5.86
C ILE A 82 -14.40 -8.89 -4.96
N PHE A 83 -14.15 -8.74 -3.66
CA PHE A 83 -14.44 -9.72 -2.63
C PHE A 83 -15.49 -9.20 -1.67
N ASP A 84 -16.44 -10.04 -1.27
CA ASP A 84 -17.23 -9.86 -0.07
C ASP A 84 -16.38 -10.26 1.15
N ILE A 85 -16.25 -9.33 2.09
CA ILE A 85 -15.38 -9.44 3.26
C ILE A 85 -16.13 -9.51 4.58
N ARG A 86 -17.44 -9.83 4.56
CA ARG A 86 -18.26 -9.95 5.79
C ARG A 86 -17.78 -11.08 6.70
N GLN A 87 -17.26 -12.15 6.10
CA GLN A 87 -16.70 -13.28 6.82
C GLN A 87 -15.19 -13.27 6.66
N CYS A 88 -14.49 -12.85 7.71
CA CYS A 88 -13.05 -12.71 7.66
C CYS A 88 -12.30 -14.03 7.35
N ALA A 89 -12.84 -15.18 7.79
CA ALA A 89 -12.28 -16.51 7.47
C ALA A 89 -12.60 -17.02 6.07
N ASN A 90 -13.54 -16.38 5.37
CA ASN A 90 -14.05 -16.83 4.08
C ASN A 90 -14.28 -15.62 3.16
N LEU A 91 -13.21 -15.13 2.55
CA LEU A 91 -13.27 -14.08 1.54
C LEU A 91 -13.92 -14.64 0.29
N LEU A 92 -15.06 -14.09 -0.10
CA LEU A 92 -15.83 -14.60 -1.24
C LEU A 92 -15.58 -13.72 -2.46
N PRO A 93 -14.93 -14.19 -3.54
CA PRO A 93 -14.86 -13.43 -4.79
C PRO A 93 -16.27 -13.30 -5.37
N ILE A 94 -16.73 -12.05 -5.56
CA ILE A 94 -18.08 -11.75 -6.06
C ILE A 94 -18.10 -11.19 -7.48
N ALA A 95 -16.98 -10.64 -7.96
CA ALA A 95 -16.83 -10.19 -9.34
C ALA A 95 -15.37 -10.16 -9.79
N GLU A 96 -15.18 -10.19 -11.11
CA GLU A 96 -13.92 -10.00 -11.79
C GLU A 96 -14.15 -9.16 -13.05
N LEU A 97 -13.23 -8.25 -13.36
CA LEU A 97 -13.24 -7.45 -14.56
C LEU A 97 -11.83 -7.39 -15.15
N SER A 98 -11.70 -7.69 -16.45
CA SER A 98 -10.44 -7.53 -17.16
C SER A 98 -10.16 -6.05 -17.44
N LEU A 99 -8.95 -5.63 -17.09
CA LEU A 99 -8.37 -4.32 -17.27
C LEU A 99 -7.10 -4.43 -18.13
N PRO A 100 -7.22 -4.61 -19.46
CA PRO A 100 -6.08 -4.73 -20.37
C PRO A 100 -4.98 -3.69 -20.09
N SER A 101 -3.89 -4.10 -19.47
CA SER A 101 -2.79 -3.24 -19.01
C SER A 101 -1.57 -4.08 -18.66
N ASP A 102 -0.41 -3.43 -18.52
CA ASP A 102 0.80 -4.07 -18.01
C ASP A 102 0.81 -4.15 -16.48
N SER A 103 0.08 -3.27 -15.80
CA SER A 103 0.01 -3.18 -14.34
C SER A 103 -1.18 -2.35 -13.90
N ALA A 104 -1.84 -2.72 -12.81
CA ALA A 104 -2.82 -1.88 -12.12
C ALA A 104 -2.27 -1.45 -10.75
N ASN A 105 -1.85 -0.18 -10.69
CA ASN A 105 -0.96 0.39 -9.68
C ASN A 105 -1.68 0.90 -8.43
N ASP A 106 -2.86 1.50 -8.57
CA ASP A 106 -3.55 2.13 -7.45
C ASP A 106 -5.06 2.26 -7.72
N LEU A 107 -5.83 2.44 -6.66
CA LEU A 107 -7.29 2.47 -6.66
C LEU A 107 -7.81 3.68 -5.90
N LEU A 108 -8.73 4.42 -6.52
CA LEU A 108 -9.48 5.47 -5.86
C LEU A 108 -10.98 5.25 -6.08
N LEU A 109 -11.75 5.13 -5.00
CA LEU A 109 -13.20 5.01 -5.05
C LEU A 109 -13.88 6.33 -4.68
N ARG A 110 -14.76 6.83 -5.55
CA ARG A 110 -15.57 8.03 -5.29
C ARG A 110 -16.95 7.88 -5.91
N ASN A 111 -18.00 8.02 -5.12
CA ASN A 111 -19.40 8.00 -5.58
C ASN A 111 -19.73 6.78 -6.47
N ASN A 112 -19.32 5.58 -6.05
CA ASN A 112 -19.49 4.32 -6.81
C ASN A 112 -18.75 4.29 -8.16
N ILE A 113 -17.81 5.19 -8.38
CA ILE A 113 -16.86 5.14 -9.50
C ILE A 113 -15.49 4.77 -8.95
N LEU A 114 -14.97 3.66 -9.43
CA LEU A 114 -13.61 3.21 -9.15
C LEU A 114 -12.69 3.68 -10.27
N TYR A 115 -11.72 4.52 -9.89
CA TYR A 115 -10.61 4.94 -10.73
C TYR A 115 -9.46 3.97 -10.51
N VAL A 116 -8.95 3.38 -11.59
CA VAL A 116 -7.81 2.46 -11.58
C VAL A 116 -6.69 3.06 -12.40
N SER A 117 -5.55 3.31 -11.77
CA SER A 117 -4.34 3.71 -12.47
C SER A 117 -3.65 2.47 -13.04
N ALA A 118 -3.81 2.25 -14.33
CA ALA A 118 -3.46 0.99 -14.99
C ALA A 118 -2.13 1.07 -15.76
N GLY A 119 -1.11 1.75 -15.25
CA GLY A 119 0.21 1.80 -15.91
C GLY A 119 0.10 2.33 -17.35
N THR A 120 0.58 1.55 -18.32
CA THR A 120 0.44 1.83 -19.76
C THR A 120 -1.00 1.72 -20.28
N GLY A 121 -1.88 1.06 -19.52
CA GLY A 121 -3.32 1.03 -19.75
C GLY A 121 -4.03 2.34 -19.43
N GLY A 122 -3.33 3.36 -18.91
CA GLY A 122 -3.86 4.67 -18.61
C GLY A 122 -4.73 4.71 -17.35
N LEU A 123 -5.63 5.67 -17.26
CA LEU A 123 -6.62 5.76 -16.18
C LEU A 123 -7.92 5.08 -16.62
N ARG A 124 -8.34 4.04 -15.90
CA ARG A 124 -9.57 3.29 -16.14
C ARG A 124 -10.63 3.71 -15.14
N ILE A 125 -11.85 3.87 -15.62
CA ILE A 125 -12.97 4.39 -14.84
C ILE A 125 -14.06 3.35 -14.90
N ILE A 126 -14.40 2.81 -13.75
CA ILE A 126 -15.25 1.64 -13.60
C ILE A 126 -16.44 2.04 -12.73
N ASP A 127 -17.64 1.78 -13.23
CA ASP A 127 -18.85 1.88 -12.43
C ASP A 127 -18.98 0.63 -11.56
N VAL A 128 -19.06 0.86 -10.25
CA VAL A 128 -19.16 -0.17 -9.22
C VAL A 128 -20.41 0.01 -8.36
N ARG A 129 -21.46 0.69 -8.88
CA ARG A 129 -22.78 0.77 -8.22
C ARG A 129 -23.39 -0.60 -7.95
N GLU A 130 -23.09 -1.56 -8.83
CA GLU A 130 -23.40 -2.97 -8.65
C GLU A 130 -22.07 -3.75 -8.54
N PRO A 131 -21.53 -3.97 -7.33
CA PRO A 131 -20.21 -4.58 -7.13
C PRO A 131 -20.08 -6.02 -7.65
N ARG A 132 -21.21 -6.69 -7.88
CA ARG A 132 -21.28 -8.02 -8.53
C ARG A 132 -21.22 -7.96 -10.06
N ASN A 133 -21.40 -6.78 -10.64
CA ASN A 133 -21.39 -6.54 -12.08
C ASN A 133 -20.67 -5.20 -12.41
N PRO A 134 -19.38 -5.07 -12.06
CA PRO A 134 -18.62 -3.86 -12.35
C PRO A 134 -18.45 -3.67 -13.85
N THR A 135 -18.54 -2.44 -14.34
CA THR A 135 -18.43 -2.14 -15.77
C THR A 135 -17.44 -1.01 -16.03
N GLU A 136 -16.51 -1.21 -16.95
CA GLU A 136 -15.64 -0.11 -17.40
C GLU A 136 -16.46 0.86 -18.24
N VAL A 137 -16.61 2.10 -17.77
CA VAL A 137 -17.38 3.14 -18.45
C VAL A 137 -16.52 4.07 -19.28
N ARG A 138 -15.22 4.16 -18.99
CA ARG A 138 -14.28 5.01 -19.72
C ARG A 138 -12.82 4.62 -19.49
N LYS A 139 -12.00 4.86 -20.50
CA LYS A 139 -10.54 4.91 -20.44
C LYS A 139 -10.05 6.32 -20.77
N VAL A 140 -9.05 6.79 -20.04
CA VAL A 140 -8.31 8.02 -20.34
C VAL A 140 -6.86 7.64 -20.61
N ASP A 141 -6.37 7.97 -21.79
CA ASP A 141 -4.99 7.66 -22.18
C ASP A 141 -4.01 8.55 -21.41
N VAL A 142 -3.13 7.89 -20.67
CA VAL A 142 -2.03 8.49 -19.92
C VAL A 142 -0.82 7.59 -20.18
N VAL A 143 0.35 8.18 -20.42
CA VAL A 143 1.57 7.42 -20.79
C VAL A 143 1.90 6.36 -19.74
N TYR A 144 1.80 6.73 -18.47
CA TYR A 144 1.95 5.79 -17.36
C TYR A 144 1.18 6.30 -16.13
N ALA A 145 0.16 5.56 -15.69
CA ALA A 145 -0.64 5.90 -14.51
C ALA A 145 -0.13 5.14 -13.27
N ALA A 146 0.33 5.85 -12.24
CA ALA A 146 0.87 5.29 -10.99
C ALA A 146 -0.05 5.62 -9.78
N GLY A 147 0.38 6.33 -8.74
CA GLY A 147 -0.54 6.73 -7.66
C GLY A 147 -1.67 7.67 -8.10
N ILE A 148 -2.83 7.58 -7.46
CA ILE A 148 -3.99 8.45 -7.70
C ILE A 148 -4.69 8.82 -6.41
N ASP A 149 -5.02 10.10 -6.24
CA ASP A 149 -5.85 10.55 -5.13
C ASP A 149 -6.68 11.79 -5.53
N THR A 150 -7.61 12.20 -4.67
CA THR A 150 -8.57 13.27 -4.95
C THR A 150 -8.69 14.27 -3.82
N TYR A 151 -9.00 15.50 -4.20
CA TYR A 151 -9.49 16.49 -3.26
C TYR A 151 -10.52 17.40 -3.93
N ARG A 152 -11.64 17.61 -3.22
CA ARG A 152 -12.84 18.29 -3.74
C ARG A 152 -13.34 17.59 -5.00
N SER A 153 -13.30 18.29 -6.14
CA SER A 153 -13.68 17.77 -7.45
C SER A 153 -12.47 17.54 -8.36
N PHE A 154 -11.26 17.43 -7.81
CA PHE A 154 -10.05 17.26 -8.60
C PHE A 154 -9.42 15.89 -8.35
N LEU A 155 -8.94 15.24 -9.41
CA LEU A 155 -8.08 14.06 -9.32
C LEU A 155 -6.64 14.47 -9.61
N TYR A 156 -5.73 13.92 -8.82
CA TYR A 156 -4.29 14.07 -8.96
C TYR A 156 -3.73 12.70 -9.29
N LEU A 157 -3.11 12.58 -10.46
CA LEU A 157 -2.60 11.33 -10.98
C LEU A 157 -1.10 11.45 -11.22
N ALA A 158 -0.33 10.59 -10.56
CA ALA A 158 1.09 10.43 -10.81
C ALA A 158 1.31 9.83 -12.21
N GLY A 159 1.91 10.62 -13.10
CA GLY A 159 2.12 10.31 -14.52
C GLY A 159 3.51 9.78 -14.86
N TRP A 160 4.31 9.34 -13.87
CA TRP A 160 5.73 9.03 -14.06
C TRP A 160 6.48 10.21 -14.71
N LYS A 161 7.07 10.02 -15.89
CA LYS A 161 7.76 11.06 -16.67
C LYS A 161 6.85 12.20 -17.14
N ASP A 162 5.53 12.00 -17.16
CA ASP A 162 4.56 13.07 -17.47
C ASP A 162 4.36 14.04 -16.29
N GLY A 163 4.98 13.82 -15.14
CA GLY A 163 4.78 14.67 -13.97
C GLY A 163 3.47 14.34 -13.23
N LEU A 164 2.89 15.33 -12.55
CA LEU A 164 1.59 15.20 -11.88
C LEU A 164 0.49 15.74 -12.80
N ARG A 165 -0.46 14.89 -13.17
CA ARG A 165 -1.62 15.28 -13.99
C ARG A 165 -2.79 15.62 -13.09
N ILE A 166 -3.51 16.68 -13.44
CA ILE A 166 -4.67 17.17 -12.70
C ILE A 166 -5.88 17.04 -13.62
N TYR A 167 -6.95 16.48 -13.09
CA TYR A 167 -8.23 16.38 -13.78
C TYR A 167 -9.31 17.07 -12.97
N ASP A 168 -10.22 17.74 -13.66
CA ASP A 168 -11.52 18.12 -13.11
C ASP A 168 -12.42 16.87 -13.14
N ALA A 169 -12.63 16.26 -11.98
CA ALA A 169 -13.57 15.17 -11.76
C ALA A 169 -14.81 15.71 -11.03
N ALA A 170 -15.54 16.55 -11.73
CA ALA A 170 -16.92 16.87 -11.42
C ALA A 170 -17.72 15.59 -11.05
N GLU A 171 -18.86 15.77 -10.40
CA GLU A 171 -19.67 14.67 -9.83
C GLU A 171 -20.12 13.60 -10.85
N ASN A 172 -19.96 13.87 -12.14
CA ASN A 172 -20.34 12.99 -13.24
C ASN A 172 -19.43 11.75 -13.42
N GLY A 173 -18.38 11.58 -12.60
CA GLY A 173 -17.46 10.45 -12.68
C GLY A 173 -16.53 10.48 -13.90
N ARG A 174 -16.55 11.56 -14.68
CA ARG A 174 -15.82 11.70 -15.95
C ARG A 174 -14.73 12.76 -15.82
N PRO A 175 -13.49 12.36 -15.49
CA PRO A 175 -12.40 13.31 -15.32
C PRO A 175 -12.04 13.96 -16.66
N GLU A 176 -11.96 15.29 -16.66
CA GLU A 176 -11.49 16.10 -17.78
C GLU A 176 -10.09 16.62 -17.47
N PRO A 177 -9.13 16.50 -18.40
CA PRO A 177 -7.77 16.97 -18.17
C PRO A 177 -7.77 18.48 -17.95
N LEU A 178 -7.18 18.91 -16.84
CA LEU A 178 -7.13 20.31 -16.44
C LEU A 178 -5.73 20.90 -16.62
N ASP A 179 -4.73 20.24 -16.04
CA ASP A 179 -3.36 20.75 -16.03
C ASP A 179 -2.33 19.62 -15.83
N ARG A 180 -1.06 19.94 -16.04
CA ARG A 180 0.08 19.06 -15.84
C ARG A 180 1.23 19.84 -15.20
N ILE A 181 1.64 19.40 -14.01
CA ILE A 181 2.76 20.00 -13.29
C ILE A 181 4.01 19.15 -13.53
N SER A 182 5.00 19.76 -14.16
CA SER A 182 6.35 19.21 -14.25
C SER A 182 7.05 19.37 -12.90
N LEU A 183 7.51 18.27 -12.33
CA LEU A 183 8.29 18.22 -11.10
C LEU A 183 9.72 17.76 -11.42
N ASP A 184 10.61 17.77 -10.42
CA ASP A 184 12.05 17.52 -10.61
C ASP A 184 12.42 16.08 -11.04
N GLY A 185 11.43 15.23 -11.32
CA GLY A 185 11.65 13.85 -11.72
C GLY A 185 10.34 13.07 -11.92
N PRO A 186 10.43 11.76 -12.23
CA PRO A 186 9.27 10.91 -12.40
C PRO A 186 8.42 10.83 -11.13
N VAL A 187 7.11 11.03 -11.27
CA VAL A 187 6.16 10.96 -10.15
C VAL A 187 5.62 9.54 -10.01
N LYS A 188 5.84 8.92 -8.85
CA LYS A 188 5.49 7.51 -8.59
C LYS A 188 4.17 7.35 -7.86
N ASP A 189 3.89 8.30 -6.98
CA ASP A 189 2.81 8.20 -6.02
C ASP A 189 2.34 9.60 -5.64
N VAL A 190 1.09 9.71 -5.21
CA VAL A 190 0.52 10.96 -4.70
C VAL A 190 -0.54 10.63 -3.66
N VAL A 191 -0.45 11.27 -2.50
CA VAL A 191 -1.52 11.29 -1.49
C VAL A 191 -1.91 12.73 -1.20
N VAL A 192 -3.17 12.97 -0.91
CA VAL A 192 -3.75 14.32 -0.76
C VAL A 192 -4.40 14.45 0.61
N ARG A 193 -4.15 15.58 1.27
CA ARG A 193 -4.73 15.90 2.58
C ARG A 193 -5.16 17.36 2.63
N GLY A 194 -6.46 17.59 2.49
CA GLY A 194 -6.98 18.95 2.42
C GLY A 194 -6.37 19.70 1.23
N ASP A 195 -5.98 20.94 1.43
CA ASP A 195 -5.37 21.77 0.40
C ASP A 195 -3.89 21.44 0.11
N TYR A 196 -3.43 20.20 0.33
CA TYR A 196 -2.04 19.79 0.04
C TYR A 196 -1.94 18.41 -0.60
N ALA A 197 -1.10 18.28 -1.64
CA ALA A 197 -0.68 17.00 -2.21
C ALA A 197 0.77 16.69 -1.84
N PHE A 198 1.06 15.41 -1.60
CA PHE A 198 2.39 14.89 -1.32
C PHE A 198 2.75 13.94 -2.47
N ALA A 199 3.58 14.42 -3.40
CA ALA A 199 3.97 13.67 -4.59
C ALA A 199 5.36 13.04 -4.40
N VAL A 200 5.46 11.72 -4.57
CA VAL A 200 6.73 11.00 -4.52
C VAL A 200 7.45 11.14 -5.86
N ILE A 201 8.66 11.69 -5.80
CA ILE A 201 9.54 11.93 -6.94
C ILE A 201 10.71 10.94 -6.89
N ASP A 202 10.81 10.08 -7.91
CA ASP A 202 11.82 9.03 -7.99
C ASP A 202 13.24 9.62 -7.95
N GLY A 203 14.08 9.12 -7.03
CA GLY A 203 15.45 9.60 -6.84
C GLY A 203 15.60 10.93 -6.08
N VAL A 204 14.50 11.58 -5.68
CA VAL A 204 14.52 12.92 -5.07
C VAL A 204 13.92 12.94 -3.66
N GLY A 205 12.67 12.49 -3.51
CA GLY A 205 11.93 12.61 -2.25
C GLY A 205 10.47 12.95 -2.45
N VAL A 206 9.90 13.73 -1.54
CA VAL A 206 8.50 14.15 -1.58
C VAL A 206 8.42 15.63 -1.93
N SER A 207 7.72 15.96 -3.02
CA SER A 207 7.30 17.34 -3.29
C SER A 207 5.95 17.58 -2.64
N ILE A 208 5.82 18.67 -1.88
CA ILE A 208 4.58 19.06 -1.21
C ILE A 208 3.99 20.23 -1.97
N LEU A 209 2.83 20.02 -2.58
CA LEU A 209 2.14 20.99 -3.40
C LEU A 209 0.99 21.61 -2.61
N ASP A 210 0.90 22.94 -2.65
CA ASP A 210 -0.27 23.67 -2.17
C ASP A 210 -1.38 23.64 -3.24
N LEU A 211 -2.56 23.23 -2.82
CA LEU A 211 -3.77 23.04 -3.63
C LEU A 211 -4.87 24.05 -3.27
N SER A 212 -4.55 25.13 -2.54
CA SER A 212 -5.53 26.17 -2.17
C SER A 212 -6.25 26.75 -3.40
N ASN A 213 -5.52 26.85 -4.51
CA ASN A 213 -6.09 26.96 -5.85
C ASN A 213 -5.83 25.68 -6.65
N PRO A 214 -6.79 24.74 -6.74
CA PRO A 214 -6.58 23.46 -7.41
C PRO A 214 -6.38 23.58 -8.93
N ARG A 215 -6.74 24.73 -9.52
CA ARG A 215 -6.47 25.03 -10.95
C ARG A 215 -5.08 25.62 -11.18
N LYS A 216 -4.38 26.03 -10.11
CA LYS A 216 -3.00 26.55 -10.17
C LYS A 216 -2.18 26.08 -8.96
N PRO A 217 -1.95 24.77 -8.78
CA PRO A 217 -1.13 24.31 -7.67
C PRO A 217 0.33 24.71 -7.85
N PHE A 218 1.06 24.83 -6.74
CA PHE A 218 2.49 25.12 -6.76
C PHE A 218 3.22 24.34 -5.66
N VAL A 219 4.52 24.12 -5.86
CA VAL A 219 5.35 23.44 -4.85
C VAL A 219 5.60 24.39 -3.68
N ALA A 220 5.05 24.06 -2.51
CA ALA A 220 5.22 24.83 -1.29
C ALA A 220 6.45 24.39 -0.49
N ALA A 221 6.77 23.09 -0.52
CA ALA A 221 7.93 22.54 0.17
C ALA A 221 8.45 21.26 -0.50
N LYS A 222 9.63 20.84 -0.10
CA LYS A 222 10.25 19.57 -0.50
C LYS A 222 10.79 18.86 0.74
N TYR A 223 10.65 17.54 0.77
CA TYR A 223 11.22 16.68 1.79
C TYR A 223 12.18 15.68 1.13
N PRO A 224 13.51 15.85 1.28
CA PRO A 224 14.50 14.97 0.67
C PRO A 224 14.45 13.54 1.22
N ALA A 225 14.28 12.55 0.34
CA ALA A 225 14.27 11.12 0.65
C ALA A 225 14.48 10.34 -0.67
N PRO A 226 15.72 10.10 -1.10
CA PRO A 226 15.99 9.71 -2.48
C PRO A 226 15.40 8.35 -2.89
N ASN A 227 15.08 7.46 -1.95
CA ASN A 227 14.66 6.09 -2.24
C ASN A 227 13.25 5.76 -1.75
N VAL A 228 12.31 6.72 -1.80
CA VAL A 228 10.92 6.48 -1.37
C VAL A 228 10.26 5.37 -2.19
N VAL A 229 9.69 4.40 -1.48
CA VAL A 229 8.84 3.34 -2.02
C VAL A 229 7.37 3.73 -1.93
N ARG A 230 6.92 4.14 -0.75
CA ARG A 230 5.53 4.55 -0.48
C ARG A 230 5.48 5.62 0.61
N ILE A 231 4.38 6.34 0.62
CA ILE A 231 4.01 7.27 1.68
C ILE A 231 2.62 6.95 2.21
N ALA A 232 2.38 7.22 3.49
CA ALA A 232 1.04 7.11 4.08
C ALA A 232 0.77 8.25 5.06
N LEU A 233 -0.50 8.64 5.17
CA LEU A 233 -0.94 9.70 6.07
C LEU A 233 -1.51 9.10 7.36
N ALA A 234 -0.95 9.52 8.50
CA ALA A 234 -1.44 9.20 9.83
C ALA A 234 -1.81 10.50 10.55
N GLY A 235 -2.97 11.07 10.20
CA GLY A 235 -3.44 12.34 10.74
C GLY A 235 -2.51 13.52 10.37
N ASN A 236 -1.70 13.97 11.32
CA ASN A 236 -0.72 15.05 11.15
C ASN A 236 0.69 14.57 10.82
N LEU A 237 0.85 13.27 10.58
CA LEU A 237 2.12 12.67 10.20
C LEU A 237 2.05 12.16 8.76
N LEU A 238 3.14 12.38 8.03
CA LEU A 238 3.48 11.66 6.81
C LEU A 238 4.51 10.60 7.15
N ALA A 239 4.15 9.34 6.96
CA ALA A 239 5.09 8.23 6.98
C ALA A 239 5.76 8.14 5.61
N VAL A 240 7.10 8.24 5.56
CA VAL A 240 7.89 8.10 4.32
C VAL A 240 8.74 6.86 4.43
N LEU A 241 8.42 5.84 3.64
CA LEU A 241 9.08 4.54 3.64
C LEU A 241 10.06 4.46 2.48
N GLU A 242 11.35 4.35 2.76
CA GLU A 242 12.40 4.21 1.75
C GLU A 242 12.93 2.78 1.68
N ALA A 243 13.27 2.36 0.46
CA ALA A 243 14.05 1.15 0.23
C ALA A 243 15.54 1.47 0.35
N ASP A 244 16.15 0.99 1.42
CA ASP A 244 17.59 0.72 1.46
C ASP A 244 17.84 -0.71 1.99
N ARG A 245 19.10 -1.16 2.01
CA ARG A 245 19.44 -2.50 2.52
C ARG A 245 19.05 -2.72 3.98
N THR A 246 18.84 -1.65 4.73
CA THR A 246 18.38 -1.69 6.11
C THR A 246 16.89 -1.41 6.27
N GLY A 247 16.17 -0.82 5.31
CA GLY A 247 14.88 -0.20 5.51
C GLY A 247 14.96 1.13 6.30
N ILE A 248 14.34 2.19 5.78
CA ILE A 248 14.21 3.48 6.48
C ILE A 248 12.74 3.89 6.53
N LEU A 249 12.26 4.25 7.72
CA LEU A 249 10.98 4.92 7.92
C LEU A 249 11.22 6.30 8.52
N HIS A 250 10.73 7.35 7.86
CA HIS A 250 10.63 8.68 8.45
C HIS A 250 9.20 8.95 8.90
N LEU A 251 9.06 9.50 10.10
CA LEU A 251 7.81 10.13 10.54
C LEU A 251 8.01 11.64 10.45
N VAL A 252 7.22 12.28 9.60
CA VAL A 252 7.33 13.71 9.30
C VAL A 252 6.07 14.41 9.77
N ASP A 253 6.22 15.39 10.67
CA ASP A 253 5.14 16.29 11.05
C ASP A 253 4.80 17.20 9.88
N ILE A 254 3.51 17.19 9.54
CA ILE A 254 2.92 17.98 8.47
C ILE A 254 1.79 18.85 9.03
N VAL A 255 1.83 19.28 10.30
CA VAL A 255 0.86 20.27 10.83
C VAL A 255 0.88 21.53 9.96
N ASN A 256 2.07 21.95 9.53
CA ASN A 256 2.26 22.92 8.46
C ASN A 256 2.93 22.23 7.25
N PRO A 257 2.17 21.78 6.23
CA PRO A 257 2.74 21.10 5.07
C PRO A 257 3.74 21.95 4.26
N ALA A 258 3.65 23.28 4.32
CA ALA A 258 4.64 24.16 3.69
C ALA A 258 5.96 24.24 4.48
N LYS A 259 6.01 23.67 5.69
CA LYS A 259 7.21 23.59 6.55
C LYS A 259 7.27 22.22 7.24
N PRO A 260 7.40 21.12 6.47
CA PRO A 260 7.44 19.78 7.04
C PRO A 260 8.63 19.63 7.99
N SER A 261 8.45 18.95 9.10
CA SER A 261 9.55 18.71 10.05
C SER A 261 9.66 17.24 10.41
N ARG A 262 10.87 16.69 10.33
CA ARG A 262 11.10 15.29 10.67
C ARG A 262 11.01 15.10 12.18
N VAL A 263 10.10 14.24 12.61
CA VAL A 263 9.94 13.86 14.03
C VAL A 263 10.94 12.78 14.41
N THR A 264 10.99 11.71 13.62
CA THR A 264 11.86 10.55 13.87
C THR A 264 12.29 9.89 12.57
N THR A 265 13.47 9.26 12.59
CA THR A 265 13.91 8.31 11.56
C THR A 265 14.22 6.97 12.21
N MET A 266 13.56 5.91 11.76
CA MET A 266 13.91 4.56 12.13
C MET A 266 14.72 3.93 11.00
N ARG A 267 15.90 3.39 11.35
CA ARG A 267 16.69 2.53 10.45
C ARG A 267 16.77 1.17 11.09
N SER A 268 16.16 0.16 10.47
CA SER A 268 16.08 -1.16 11.06
C SER A 268 15.75 -2.19 10.00
N ARG A 269 16.50 -3.31 9.97
CA ARG A 269 16.32 -4.42 9.03
C ARG A 269 14.90 -5.01 9.04
N GLU A 270 14.15 -4.75 10.10
CA GLU A 270 12.72 -5.00 10.19
C GLU A 270 11.93 -4.35 9.04
N PHE A 271 12.39 -3.24 8.47
CA PHE A 271 11.76 -2.55 7.34
C PHE A 271 12.45 -2.84 6.01
N SER A 272 13.32 -3.86 5.94
CA SER A 272 14.04 -4.20 4.69
C SER A 272 13.10 -4.83 3.66
N GLY A 273 13.29 -4.50 2.38
CA GLY A 273 12.41 -4.94 1.29
C GLY A 273 10.97 -4.40 1.39
N PRO A 274 10.73 -3.12 1.75
CA PRO A 274 9.39 -2.61 1.94
C PRO A 274 8.62 -2.59 0.61
N ARG A 275 7.34 -2.94 0.63
CA ARG A 275 6.46 -2.93 -0.56
C ARG A 275 5.35 -1.90 -0.44
N ASP A 276 4.69 -1.88 0.71
CA ASP A 276 3.54 -1.02 0.93
C ASP A 276 3.36 -0.66 2.40
N ILE A 277 2.60 0.41 2.64
CA ILE A 277 2.31 0.93 3.96
C ILE A 277 0.88 1.47 4.03
N ALA A 278 0.10 0.95 4.97
CA ALA A 278 -1.18 1.52 5.36
C ALA A 278 -1.08 2.18 6.72
N ALA A 279 -1.99 3.10 7.01
CA ALA A 279 -1.97 3.89 8.24
C ALA A 279 -3.36 4.03 8.85
N THR A 280 -3.41 3.99 10.18
CA THR A 280 -4.46 4.61 10.97
C THR A 280 -3.88 5.86 11.66
N ARG A 281 -4.67 6.53 12.50
CA ARG A 281 -4.17 7.65 13.29
C ARG A 281 -3.05 7.24 14.27
N THR A 282 -3.06 5.99 14.73
CA THR A 282 -2.22 5.51 15.84
C THR A 282 -1.26 4.41 15.44
N HIS A 283 -1.43 3.79 14.27
CA HIS A 283 -0.61 2.67 13.81
C HIS A 283 -0.24 2.77 12.34
N LEU A 284 0.92 2.21 11.99
CA LEU A 284 1.35 1.93 10.63
C LEU A 284 1.41 0.42 10.42
N TYR A 285 1.05 -0.01 9.22
CA TYR A 285 0.98 -1.40 8.78
C TYR A 285 1.88 -1.52 7.57
N ILE A 286 3.06 -2.11 7.74
CA ILE A 286 4.10 -2.16 6.71
C ILE A 286 4.21 -3.59 6.24
N VAL A 287 4.15 -3.80 4.93
CA VAL A 287 4.44 -5.10 4.33
C VAL A 287 5.78 -5.09 3.63
N SER A 288 6.56 -6.13 3.90
CA SER A 288 7.91 -6.33 3.39
C SER A 288 8.02 -7.69 2.71
N SER A 289 8.82 -7.79 1.65
CA SER A 289 9.02 -9.04 0.90
C SER A 289 10.51 -9.30 0.62
N ALA A 290 10.95 -10.53 0.92
CA ALA A 290 12.33 -10.98 0.76
C ALA A 290 12.70 -11.39 -0.68
N ASP A 291 11.72 -11.50 -1.55
CA ASP A 291 11.79 -12.26 -2.80
C ASP A 291 12.70 -11.64 -3.87
N ARG A 292 13.15 -10.39 -3.69
CA ARG A 292 13.92 -9.62 -4.69
C ARG A 292 15.36 -9.26 -4.30
N GLY A 293 15.96 -9.89 -3.28
CA GLY A 293 17.41 -9.77 -3.10
C GLY A 293 17.94 -9.75 -1.67
N GLY A 294 17.86 -10.87 -0.96
CA GLY A 294 18.56 -11.05 0.32
C GLY A 294 18.03 -10.19 1.47
N TYR A 295 16.80 -9.67 1.37
CA TYR A 295 16.13 -9.02 2.48
C TYR A 295 15.70 -10.06 3.53
N ALA A 296 15.52 -9.61 4.76
CA ALA A 296 15.47 -10.51 5.91
C ALA A 296 14.06 -11.09 6.17
N HIS A 297 13.00 -10.46 5.66
CA HIS A 297 11.63 -10.75 6.08
C HIS A 297 10.61 -10.71 4.94
N SER A 298 9.64 -11.62 5.00
CA SER A 298 8.37 -11.53 4.28
C SER A 298 7.26 -11.49 5.32
N ASP A 299 6.76 -10.31 5.67
CA ASP A 299 5.84 -10.10 6.78
C ASP A 299 4.95 -8.86 6.64
N LEU A 300 3.93 -8.81 7.51
CA LEU A 300 3.21 -7.60 7.90
C LEU A 300 3.72 -7.18 9.28
N LYS A 301 4.20 -5.95 9.44
CA LYS A 301 4.55 -5.34 10.73
C LYS A 301 3.53 -4.29 11.14
N VAL A 302 3.17 -4.30 12.42
CA VAL A 302 2.31 -3.30 13.05
C VAL A 302 3.17 -2.42 13.94
N LEU A 303 3.24 -1.13 13.61
CA LEU A 303 4.01 -0.13 14.33
C LEU A 303 3.07 0.86 15.01
N GLN A 304 3.13 0.97 16.33
CA GLN A 304 2.44 2.00 17.09
C GLN A 304 3.18 3.33 16.98
N ILE A 305 2.43 4.40 16.71
CA ILE A 305 2.93 5.78 16.49
C ILE A 305 2.18 6.82 17.35
N THR A 306 1.56 6.39 18.46
CA THR A 306 0.88 7.28 19.41
C THR A 306 1.82 8.34 20.01
N ASP A 307 3.07 7.96 20.27
CA ASP A 307 4.20 8.88 20.43
C ASP A 307 5.12 8.76 19.20
N PRO A 308 5.01 9.68 18.22
CA PRO A 308 5.80 9.59 17.00
C PRO A 308 7.30 9.85 17.20
N LYS A 309 7.73 10.33 18.37
CA LYS A 309 9.16 10.39 18.71
C LYS A 309 9.69 9.01 19.09
N ASN A 310 8.85 8.16 19.66
CA ASN A 310 9.21 6.83 20.15
C ASN A 310 8.28 5.74 19.58
N PRO A 311 8.22 5.56 18.26
CA PRO A 311 7.40 4.52 17.65
C PRO A 311 7.89 3.12 18.01
N ARG A 312 6.97 2.15 18.11
CA ARG A 312 7.27 0.80 18.59
C ARG A 312 6.62 -0.26 17.72
N ILE A 313 7.37 -1.31 17.39
CA ILE A 313 6.80 -2.49 16.73
C ILE A 313 6.01 -3.26 17.80
N VAL A 314 4.71 -3.44 17.58
CA VAL A 314 3.79 -4.08 18.52
C VAL A 314 3.24 -5.41 18.02
N GLY A 315 3.45 -5.72 16.74
CA GLY A 315 3.06 -7.00 16.14
C GLY A 315 3.77 -7.27 14.81
N ALA A 316 3.88 -8.55 14.45
CA ALA A 316 4.41 -8.98 13.15
C ALA A 316 3.82 -10.33 12.73
N VAL A 317 3.42 -10.49 11.47
CA VAL A 317 2.91 -11.75 10.89
C VAL A 317 3.77 -12.15 9.71
N ALA A 318 4.33 -13.35 9.74
CA ALA A 318 5.01 -13.91 8.59
C ALA A 318 4.01 -14.19 7.45
N LEU A 319 4.32 -13.70 6.25
CA LEU A 319 3.49 -13.79 5.06
C LEU A 319 4.29 -14.29 3.87
N SER A 320 3.59 -14.83 2.87
CA SER A 320 4.18 -15.33 1.64
C SER A 320 4.16 -14.22 0.58
N SER A 321 5.30 -13.55 0.35
CA SER A 321 5.45 -12.56 -0.73
C SER A 321 4.37 -11.46 -0.70
N PRO A 322 4.20 -10.71 0.40
CA PRO A 322 3.20 -9.65 0.46
C PRO A 322 3.64 -8.44 -0.39
N GLU A 323 2.68 -7.81 -1.05
CA GLU A 323 2.92 -6.71 -2.00
C GLU A 323 2.10 -5.45 -1.68
N THR A 324 0.86 -5.59 -1.18
CA THR A 324 0.04 -4.44 -0.74
C THR A 324 -0.76 -4.75 0.51
N VAL A 325 -1.05 -3.73 1.30
CA VAL A 325 -1.87 -3.81 2.51
C VAL A 325 -2.89 -2.68 2.54
N THR A 326 -4.13 -3.00 2.88
CA THR A 326 -5.14 -2.02 3.26
C THR A 326 -5.74 -2.39 4.61
N VAL A 327 -6.21 -1.40 5.37
CA VAL A 327 -6.73 -1.60 6.72
C VAL A 327 -8.12 -0.99 6.89
N GLY A 328 -8.98 -1.70 7.60
CA GLY A 328 -10.32 -1.24 7.93
C GLY A 328 -11.11 -2.32 8.65
N ARG A 329 -12.18 -1.91 9.34
CA ARG A 329 -13.09 -2.84 10.04
C ARG A 329 -12.41 -3.77 11.07
N GLY A 330 -11.32 -3.34 11.70
CA GLY A 330 -10.54 -4.19 12.60
C GLY A 330 -9.60 -5.18 11.92
N PHE A 331 -9.44 -5.13 10.60
CA PHE A 331 -8.61 -6.07 9.84
C PHE A 331 -7.55 -5.36 8.97
N ALA A 332 -6.44 -6.04 8.75
CA ALA A 332 -5.51 -5.76 7.67
C ALA A 332 -5.71 -6.82 6.57
N TYR A 333 -5.95 -6.36 5.35
CA TYR A 333 -6.06 -7.19 4.16
C TYR A 333 -4.76 -7.05 3.39
N VAL A 334 -3.97 -8.13 3.38
CA VAL A 334 -2.67 -8.18 2.73
C VAL A 334 -2.77 -9.06 1.51
N SER A 335 -2.35 -8.55 0.35
CA SER A 335 -2.29 -9.34 -0.87
C SER A 335 -0.87 -9.48 -1.39
N GLY A 336 -0.66 -10.56 -2.12
CA GLY A 336 0.63 -11.08 -2.59
C GLY A 336 0.38 -12.40 -3.29
N MET A 337 1.21 -13.42 -3.07
CA MET A 337 0.86 -14.77 -3.54
C MET A 337 -0.45 -15.32 -2.95
N GLU A 338 -0.83 -14.80 -1.78
CA GLU A 338 -2.07 -15.11 -1.08
C GLU A 338 -2.77 -13.81 -0.72
N LEU A 339 -4.10 -13.86 -0.59
CA LEU A 339 -4.88 -12.84 0.08
C LEU A 339 -5.09 -13.29 1.53
N VAL A 340 -4.56 -12.52 2.48
CA VAL A 340 -4.55 -12.83 3.90
C VAL A 340 -5.28 -11.73 4.66
N THR A 341 -6.23 -12.12 5.52
CA THR A 341 -6.90 -11.23 6.45
C THR A 341 -6.35 -11.44 7.84
N VAL A 342 -5.83 -10.37 8.43
CA VAL A 342 -5.21 -10.36 9.75
C VAL A 342 -6.08 -9.51 10.68
N ASP A 343 -6.51 -10.10 11.81
CA ASP A 343 -7.19 -9.39 12.89
C ASP A 343 -6.20 -8.46 13.60
N ILE A 344 -6.51 -7.17 13.55
CA ILE A 344 -5.74 -6.08 14.16
C ILE A 344 -6.56 -5.34 15.22
N THR A 345 -7.69 -5.88 15.66
CA THR A 345 -8.56 -5.28 16.69
C THR A 345 -7.84 -5.07 18.02
N ALA A 346 -6.84 -5.91 18.33
CA ALA A 346 -5.99 -5.76 19.50
C ALA A 346 -5.16 -4.44 19.51
N PHE A 347 -5.09 -3.72 18.38
CA PHE A 347 -4.32 -2.50 18.21
C PHE A 347 -5.17 -1.25 17.93
N GLN A 348 -6.50 -1.36 17.85
CA GLN A 348 -7.40 -0.24 17.53
C GLN A 348 -7.98 0.41 18.78
#